data_AF-A0AAE9JPP6-F1
#
_entry.id   AF-A0AAE9JPP6-F1
#
_cell.length_a   1.000
_cell.length_b   1.000
_cell.length_c   1.000
_cell.angle_alpha   90.00
_cell.angle_beta   90.00
_cell.angle_gamma   90.00
#
_symmetry.space_group_name_H-M   'P 1'
#
loop_
_entity.id
_entity.type
_entity.pdbx_description
1 polymer ?
#
loop_
_entity_poly.entity_id
_entity_poly.type
_entity_poly.pdbx_seq_one_letter_code
_entity_poly.pdbx_strand_id
1 'polypeptide(L)'
;MQTPTGKICLLRAPVPMEGSLGNTQLKVYSGDNSKISFDGCNPLATFRVRTPDGKVFQSNFGNYWGSFMAMSNKKYFLIDHEDVHKITRATRNSVSPGEVQAAWTENLSSMTKFTEKFSKQLYVRVLPPLTEKSDQMCRVFAEEVLEVLCILLRQETPILSRLHALNDAWSSKTAECHTTIDMEQLEQVLDEFGINRSFLVLIQDPVLVITEYIYFQNGGHIVTYSPNMEVVADPFKSLNYVFMKLVLGINWRMTACSNEEYALNMKNNILELMKSVENIDEHCYLSSDALMVNVAKVRTMRPATHPNPGNPHCYLFKQFPPHLQFKTWNYEQIVKLYDLQKYQNFMSASIDKFILVWMARFFVTVGWLEQFFCKPSDKVHQIKMIENLLLFVPKSEHVAARTFLEIVISKSDVFSKPDSSGEFKSESRKEQNDEKQYEQMET
;
A
#
# COMPACT_ATOMS: atom_id res chain seq x y z
N MET A 1 25.32 18.37 17.11
CA MET A 1 24.58 18.60 15.85
C MET A 1 25.52 18.32 14.69
N GLN A 2 25.35 17.19 14.01
CA GLN A 2 26.00 16.91 12.73
C GLN A 2 24.90 16.85 11.67
N THR A 3 24.97 17.75 10.70
CA THR A 3 24.16 17.69 9.48
C THR A 3 24.52 16.43 8.70
N PRO A 4 23.55 15.56 8.34
CA PRO A 4 23.82 14.41 7.51
C PRO A 4 24.25 14.87 6.12
N THR A 5 25.52 14.63 5.78
CA THR A 5 26.06 14.68 4.43
C THR A 5 25.67 13.40 3.69
N GLY A 6 24.41 13.34 3.27
CA GLY A 6 23.91 12.41 2.28
C GLY A 6 23.04 13.22 1.33
N LYS A 7 23.10 12.97 0.02
CA LYS A 7 22.21 13.61 -0.95
C LYS A 7 20.77 13.44 -0.46
N ILE A 8 20.19 14.52 0.06
CA ILE A 8 18.82 14.51 0.57
C ILE A 8 17.91 14.39 -0.64
N CYS A 9 17.35 13.21 -0.85
CA CYS A 9 16.22 13.05 -1.76
C CYS A 9 15.00 13.62 -1.02
N LEU A 10 14.87 14.95 -1.07
CA LEU A 10 13.70 15.67 -0.58
C LEU A 10 12.54 15.36 -1.52
N LEU A 11 11.81 14.27 -1.26
CA LEU A 11 10.45 14.14 -1.76
C LEU A 11 9.58 15.12 -0.96
N ARG A 12 9.72 16.41 -1.26
CA ARG A 12 8.90 17.50 -0.72
C ARG A 12 7.62 17.60 -1.54
N ALA A 13 6.71 16.65 -1.36
CA ALA A 13 5.32 16.87 -1.73
C ALA A 13 4.50 16.78 -0.44
N PRO A 14 3.76 17.85 -0.05
CA PRO A 14 2.77 17.69 0.99
C PRO A 14 1.74 16.67 0.52
N VAL A 15 1.66 15.52 1.21
CA VAL A 15 0.61 14.54 0.96
C VAL A 15 -0.59 14.93 1.84
N PRO A 16 -1.77 15.21 1.24
CA PRO A 16 -2.98 15.43 2.02
C PRO A 16 -3.40 14.14 2.72
N MET A 17 -3.90 14.28 3.93
CA MET A 17 -4.59 13.20 4.63
C MET A 17 -6.03 13.14 4.06
N GLU A 18 -6.72 12.01 4.02
CA GLU A 18 -8.11 11.93 3.53
C GLU A 18 -8.83 10.70 4.14
N GLY A 19 -10.11 10.83 4.53
CA GLY A 19 -10.93 9.72 5.03
C GLY A 19 -12.31 10.14 5.57
N SER A 20 -13.31 9.27 5.42
CA SER A 20 -14.63 9.38 6.09
C SER A 20 -14.56 8.66 7.44
N LEU A 21 -14.82 9.37 8.53
CA LEU A 21 -14.63 8.87 9.90
C LEU A 21 -15.93 8.40 10.57
N GLY A 22 -17.04 8.37 9.83
CA GLY A 22 -18.37 8.18 10.40
C GLY A 22 -18.74 9.28 11.41
N ASN A 23 -19.74 9.00 12.26
CA ASN A 23 -20.19 9.90 13.32
C ASN A 23 -19.43 9.63 14.64
N THR A 24 -18.12 9.85 14.70
CA THR A 24 -17.37 9.77 15.98
C THR A 24 -17.43 11.09 16.75
N GLN A 25 -17.47 11.01 18.09
CA GLN A 25 -17.39 12.17 18.97
C GLN A 25 -15.93 12.54 19.33
N LEU A 26 -14.96 11.75 18.86
CA LEU A 26 -13.54 11.97 19.14
C LEU A 26 -12.97 13.11 18.29
N LYS A 27 -11.99 13.82 18.84
CA LYS A 27 -11.22 14.80 18.05
C LYS A 27 -10.36 14.05 17.03
N VAL A 28 -10.50 14.40 15.75
CA VAL A 28 -9.74 13.77 14.68
C VAL A 28 -8.92 14.77 13.88
N TYR A 29 -7.68 14.41 13.59
CA TYR A 29 -6.90 15.05 12.53
C TYR A 29 -7.01 14.22 11.25
N SER A 30 -8.05 14.52 10.45
CA SER A 30 -8.22 14.01 9.09
C SER A 30 -8.21 15.17 8.10
N GLY A 31 -7.11 15.23 7.35
CA GLY A 31 -7.19 15.49 5.92
C GLY A 31 -7.21 16.88 5.34
N ASP A 32 -8.06 17.78 5.81
CA ASP A 32 -8.16 19.06 5.11
C ASP A 32 -7.03 19.99 5.55
N ASN A 33 -6.02 20.15 4.69
CA ASN A 33 -4.85 21.04 4.82
C ASN A 33 -3.67 20.58 5.69
N SER A 34 -3.64 19.32 6.15
CA SER A 34 -2.44 18.74 6.76
C SER A 34 -1.33 18.51 5.72
N LYS A 35 -0.07 18.74 6.11
CA LYS A 35 1.10 18.52 5.24
C LYS A 35 2.07 17.54 5.87
N ILE A 36 2.37 16.45 5.17
CA ILE A 36 3.41 15.50 5.56
C ILE A 36 4.71 15.81 4.80
N SER A 37 5.83 15.75 5.51
CA SER A 37 7.19 15.86 4.95
C SER A 37 8.05 14.73 5.50
N PHE A 38 8.94 14.14 4.70
CA PHE A 38 9.78 13.01 5.12
C PHE A 38 11.12 13.00 4.37
N ASP A 39 12.14 12.31 4.93
CA ASP A 39 13.40 12.04 4.24
C ASP A 39 13.25 10.82 3.33
N GLY A 40 13.65 10.92 2.06
CA GLY A 40 13.61 9.82 1.12
C GLY A 40 14.51 8.63 1.50
N CYS A 41 15.50 8.81 2.38
CA CYS A 41 16.38 7.71 2.83
C CYS A 41 15.72 6.78 3.86
N ASN A 42 14.86 7.31 4.73
CA ASN A 42 14.09 6.50 5.67
C ASN A 42 12.72 7.17 5.93
N PRO A 43 11.80 7.06 4.95
CA PRO A 43 10.54 7.81 4.96
C PRO A 43 9.61 7.40 6.11
N LEU A 44 9.72 6.14 6.56
CA LEU A 44 8.90 5.61 7.66
C LEU A 44 9.32 6.17 9.02
N ALA A 45 10.60 6.54 9.21
CA ALA A 45 11.11 7.01 10.49
C ALA A 45 11.19 8.52 10.64
N THR A 46 11.38 9.25 9.54
CA THR A 46 11.84 10.65 9.56
C THR A 46 10.75 11.65 9.18
N PHE A 47 9.49 11.25 9.24
CA PHE A 47 8.39 12.11 8.84
C PHE A 47 8.05 13.18 9.87
N ARG A 48 7.48 14.27 9.38
CA ARG A 48 6.80 15.30 10.16
C ARG A 48 5.46 15.64 9.52
N VAL A 49 4.39 15.54 10.31
CA VAL A 49 3.05 15.96 9.93
C VAL A 49 2.78 17.31 10.56
N ARG A 50 2.44 18.32 9.76
CA ARG A 50 1.94 19.61 10.26
C ARG A 50 0.43 19.69 10.03
N THR A 51 -0.34 19.86 11.08
CA THR A 51 -1.80 20.02 11.03
C THR A 51 -2.21 21.48 10.77
N PRO A 52 -3.47 21.74 10.39
CA PRO A 52 -3.97 23.09 10.12
C PRO A 52 -3.90 24.01 11.34
N ASP A 53 -4.06 23.47 12.55
CA ASP A 53 -3.93 24.20 13.81
C ASP A 53 -2.48 24.44 14.25
N GLY A 54 -1.50 24.08 13.41
CA GLY A 54 -0.09 24.33 13.62
C GLY A 54 0.64 23.30 14.47
N LYS A 55 -0.04 22.25 14.98
CA LYS A 55 0.66 21.15 15.65
C LYS A 55 1.57 20.40 14.67
N VAL A 56 2.66 19.87 15.20
CA VAL A 56 3.62 19.06 14.45
C VAL A 56 3.80 17.72 15.14
N PHE A 57 3.56 16.63 14.40
CA PHE A 57 3.74 15.25 14.83
C PHE A 57 4.92 14.59 14.13
N GLN A 58 5.57 13.66 14.82
CA GLN A 58 6.62 12.79 14.27
C GLN A 58 6.63 11.44 15.01
N SER A 59 7.40 10.48 14.50
CA SER A 59 7.65 9.21 15.19
C SER A 59 8.41 9.41 16.50
N ASN A 60 8.16 8.56 17.49
CA ASN A 60 8.90 8.55 18.77
C ASN A 60 10.38 8.20 18.62
N PHE A 61 10.79 7.60 17.50
CA PHE A 61 12.15 7.11 17.28
C PHE A 61 12.94 7.88 16.21
N GLY A 62 12.35 8.89 15.56
CA GLY A 62 12.96 9.58 14.42
C GLY A 62 14.34 10.20 14.69
N ASN A 63 14.61 10.60 15.94
CA ASN A 63 15.88 11.22 16.33
C ASN A 63 17.01 10.21 16.61
N TYR A 64 16.68 8.96 16.96
CA TYR A 64 17.66 7.94 17.42
C TYR A 64 17.38 6.56 16.84
N TRP A 65 16.98 6.50 15.56
CA TRP A 65 16.57 5.28 14.85
C TRP A 65 17.46 4.07 15.14
N GLY A 66 18.78 4.19 14.91
CA GLY A 66 19.69 3.05 15.05
C GLY A 66 19.73 2.44 16.45
N SER A 67 19.72 3.28 17.48
CA SER A 67 19.71 2.82 18.88
C SER A 67 18.35 2.33 19.32
N PHE A 68 17.29 2.99 18.85
CA PHE A 68 15.93 2.57 19.11
C PHE A 68 15.69 1.17 18.57
N MET A 69 16.11 0.89 17.33
CA MET A 69 15.91 -0.42 16.71
C MET A 69 16.64 -1.56 17.44
N ALA A 70 17.75 -1.26 18.12
CA ALA A 70 18.49 -2.23 18.93
C ALA A 70 17.80 -2.58 20.27
N MET A 71 16.76 -1.85 20.67
CA MET A 71 16.04 -2.13 21.91
C MET A 71 15.13 -3.36 21.78
N SER A 72 15.03 -4.11 22.88
CA SER A 72 13.90 -5.01 23.14
C SER A 72 12.67 -4.20 23.59
N ASN A 73 11.47 -4.72 23.35
CA ASN A 73 10.19 -4.18 23.84
C ASN A 73 9.91 -2.71 23.45
N LYS A 74 10.40 -2.28 22.29
CA LYS A 74 10.11 -0.98 21.71
C LYS A 74 8.69 -0.95 21.13
N LYS A 75 8.04 0.21 21.23
CA LYS A 75 6.73 0.45 20.66
C LYS A 75 6.68 1.70 19.79
N TYR A 76 5.84 1.67 18.78
CA TYR A 76 5.58 2.82 17.94
C TYR A 76 4.46 3.68 18.53
N PHE A 77 4.70 4.99 18.64
CA PHE A 77 3.66 5.97 18.91
C PHE A 77 4.04 7.34 18.35
N LEU A 78 3.05 8.23 18.24
CA LEU A 78 3.26 9.60 17.78
C LEU A 78 3.63 10.53 18.95
N ILE A 79 4.64 11.36 18.72
CA ILE A 79 4.99 12.48 19.60
C ILE A 79 4.73 13.80 18.89
N ASP A 80 4.30 14.80 19.65
CA ASP A 80 4.19 16.16 19.15
C ASP A 80 5.38 17.05 19.57
N HIS A 81 5.38 18.28 19.09
CA HIS A 81 6.40 19.26 19.45
C HIS A 81 6.50 19.54 20.96
N GLU A 82 5.40 19.44 21.72
CA GLU A 82 5.42 19.67 23.17
C GLU A 82 6.11 18.51 23.89
N ASP A 83 5.84 17.27 23.46
CA ASP A 83 6.53 16.07 23.93
C ASP A 83 8.05 16.18 23.70
N VAL A 84 8.45 16.61 22.50
CA VAL A 84 9.84 16.87 22.14
C VAL A 84 10.46 17.93 23.07
N HIS A 85 9.74 19.01 23.37
CA HIS A 85 10.23 20.04 24.28
C HIS A 85 10.39 19.54 25.71
N LYS A 86 9.47 18.71 26.21
CA LYS A 86 9.54 18.11 27.55
C LYS A 86 10.80 17.27 27.73
N ILE A 87 11.05 16.34 26.81
CA ILE A 87 12.22 15.46 26.89
C ILE A 87 13.54 16.21 26.64
N THR A 88 13.55 17.20 25.74
CA THR A 88 14.72 18.06 25.53
C THR A 88 15.06 18.85 26.79
N ARG A 89 14.05 19.38 27.50
CA ARG A 89 14.26 20.09 28.76
C ARG A 89 14.78 19.17 29.85
N ALA A 90 14.24 17.95 29.95
CA ALA A 90 14.67 16.96 30.93
C ALA A 90 16.12 16.51 30.74
N THR A 91 16.61 16.51 29.49
CA THR A 91 17.97 16.07 29.13
C THR A 91 18.97 17.23 28.95
N ARG A 92 18.56 18.47 29.29
CA ARG A 92 19.38 19.67 29.07
C ARG A 92 20.68 19.67 29.89
N ASN A 93 20.65 19.06 31.07
CA ASN A 93 21.79 19.02 32.00
C ASN A 93 22.64 17.75 31.85
N SER A 94 22.34 16.89 30.87
CA SER A 94 23.14 15.69 30.61
C SER A 94 24.56 16.08 30.20
N VAL A 95 25.53 15.34 30.72
CA VAL A 95 26.96 15.65 30.61
C VAL A 95 27.52 15.21 29.27
N SER A 96 26.90 14.20 28.63
CA SER A 96 27.35 13.64 27.35
C SER A 96 26.22 13.45 26.34
N PRO A 97 26.52 13.48 25.03
CA PRO A 97 25.54 13.10 23.99
C PRO A 97 24.99 11.67 24.16
N GLY A 98 25.79 10.76 24.71
CA GLY A 98 25.37 9.38 24.99
C GLY A 98 24.31 9.29 26.09
N GLU A 99 24.42 10.10 27.14
CA GLU A 99 23.39 10.20 28.19
C GLU A 99 22.08 10.75 27.64
N VAL A 100 22.13 11.79 26.79
CA VAL A 100 20.94 12.32 26.12
C VAL A 100 20.28 11.22 25.30
N GLN A 101 21.05 10.53 24.46
CA GLN A 101 20.56 9.45 23.61
C GLN A 101 19.94 8.31 24.42
N ALA A 102 20.58 7.86 25.51
CA ALA A 102 20.06 6.81 26.38
C ALA A 102 18.73 7.24 27.02
N ALA A 103 18.66 8.45 27.58
CA ALA A 103 17.45 8.98 28.17
C ALA A 103 16.31 9.13 27.14
N TRP A 104 16.62 9.57 25.93
CA TRP A 104 15.61 9.64 24.85
C TRP A 104 15.08 8.26 24.49
N THR A 105 15.98 7.31 24.27
CA THR A 105 15.68 5.94 23.86
C THR A 105 14.85 5.21 24.92
N GLU A 106 15.20 5.36 26.21
CA GLU A 106 14.45 4.79 27.34
C GLU A 106 13.06 5.40 27.47
N ASN A 107 12.95 6.73 27.54
CA ASN A 107 11.67 7.40 27.78
C ASN A 107 10.71 7.30 26.59
N LEU A 108 11.23 7.15 25.37
CA LEU A 108 10.43 7.00 24.16
C LEU A 108 10.25 5.54 23.73
N SER A 109 10.63 4.58 24.58
CA SER A 109 10.46 3.15 24.31
C SER A 109 9.00 2.72 24.17
N SER A 110 8.08 3.37 24.88
CA SER A 110 6.64 3.20 24.75
C SER A 110 5.90 4.45 25.21
N MET A 111 4.61 4.55 24.89
CA MET A 111 3.79 5.68 25.32
C MET A 111 3.59 5.63 26.83
N THR A 112 3.38 4.43 27.40
CA THR A 112 3.31 4.23 28.85
C THR A 112 4.56 4.76 29.56
N LYS A 113 5.76 4.37 29.09
CA LYS A 113 7.04 4.81 29.65
C LYS A 113 7.23 6.32 29.59
N PHE A 114 6.78 6.95 28.51
CA PHE A 114 6.80 8.40 28.41
C PHE A 114 5.86 9.06 29.43
N THR A 115 4.64 8.54 29.57
CA THR A 115 3.61 9.10 30.46
C THR A 115 3.88 8.92 31.95
N GLU A 116 4.76 7.99 32.33
CA GLU A 116 5.25 7.86 33.71
C GLU A 116 5.97 9.15 34.18
N LYS A 117 6.61 9.89 33.26
CA LYS A 117 7.41 11.08 33.58
C LYS A 117 6.83 12.39 33.04
N PHE A 118 6.08 12.34 31.94
CA PHE A 118 5.62 13.52 31.23
C PHE A 118 4.13 13.43 30.92
N SER A 119 3.39 14.52 31.16
CA SER A 119 2.03 14.63 30.61
C SER A 119 2.10 14.67 29.09
N LYS A 120 1.20 13.96 28.40
CA LYS A 120 1.00 14.12 26.94
C LYS A 120 -0.46 13.94 26.56
N GLN A 121 -0.82 14.50 25.42
CA GLN A 121 -2.01 14.08 24.70
C GLN A 121 -1.77 12.66 24.15
N LEU A 122 -2.77 11.78 24.31
CA LEU A 122 -2.72 10.43 23.78
C LEU A 122 -3.25 10.44 22.34
N TYR A 123 -2.45 9.88 21.44
CA TYR A 123 -2.74 9.83 20.01
C TYR A 123 -2.96 8.38 19.60
N VAL A 124 -4.00 8.11 18.82
CA VAL A 124 -4.28 6.78 18.27
C VAL A 124 -4.28 6.80 16.74
N ARG A 125 -3.49 5.85 16.21
CA ARG A 125 -3.35 5.37 14.84
C ARG A 125 -4.69 5.06 14.15
N VAL A 126 -5.23 5.93 13.31
CA VAL A 126 -6.41 5.59 12.47
C VAL A 126 -5.97 4.99 11.14
N LEU A 127 -6.48 3.80 10.86
CA LEU A 127 -6.28 3.00 9.66
C LEU A 127 -7.52 3.14 8.75
N PRO A 128 -7.34 3.22 7.43
CA PRO A 128 -8.45 3.29 6.49
C PRO A 128 -9.26 1.99 6.50
N PRO A 129 -10.51 2.03 6.01
CA PRO A 129 -11.28 0.82 5.76
C PRO A 129 -10.56 -0.10 4.75
N LEU A 130 -10.92 -1.38 4.75
CA LEU A 130 -10.33 -2.40 3.87
C LEU A 130 -10.61 -2.11 2.40
N THR A 131 -11.80 -1.58 2.10
CA THR A 131 -12.23 -1.25 0.75
C THR A 131 -12.90 0.12 0.71
N GLU A 132 -12.75 0.84 -0.41
CA GLU A 132 -13.44 2.12 -0.63
C GLU A 132 -14.95 1.96 -0.84
N LYS A 133 -15.42 0.75 -1.13
CA LYS A 133 -16.82 0.43 -1.47
C LYS A 133 -17.70 0.11 -0.26
N SER A 134 -17.11 -0.08 0.91
CA SER A 134 -17.85 -0.49 2.09
C SER A 134 -18.22 0.70 2.96
N ASP A 135 -19.43 0.68 3.52
CA ASP A 135 -19.83 1.50 4.70
C ASP A 135 -18.96 1.18 5.94
N GLN A 136 -17.91 0.36 5.81
CA GLN A 136 -16.98 0.03 6.87
C GLN A 136 -16.29 1.28 7.40
N MET A 137 -16.28 1.36 8.72
CA MET A 137 -15.64 2.43 9.46
C MET A 137 -14.11 2.30 9.40
N CYS A 138 -13.42 3.42 9.62
CA CYS A 138 -12.00 3.38 9.92
C CYS A 138 -11.70 2.44 11.10
N ARG A 139 -10.46 1.97 11.19
CA ARG A 139 -10.02 1.05 12.23
C ARG A 139 -8.88 1.64 13.04
N VAL A 140 -8.59 1.04 14.19
CA VAL A 140 -7.42 1.34 15.03
C VAL A 140 -6.76 0.03 15.48
N PHE A 141 -5.47 0.06 15.79
CA PHE A 141 -4.82 -1.12 16.37
C PHE A 141 -5.34 -1.38 17.78
N ALA A 142 -5.77 -2.62 18.05
CA ALA A 142 -6.27 -3.01 19.36
C ALA A 142 -5.21 -2.82 20.46
N GLU A 143 -3.95 -3.17 20.17
CA GLU A 143 -2.82 -3.00 21.09
C GLU A 143 -2.57 -1.53 21.48
N GLU A 144 -2.79 -0.60 20.55
CA GLU A 144 -2.62 0.84 20.78
C GLU A 144 -3.72 1.37 21.70
N VAL A 145 -4.95 0.88 21.52
CA VAL A 145 -6.09 1.18 22.39
C VAL A 145 -5.86 0.63 23.80
N LEU A 146 -5.40 -0.62 23.93
CA LEU A 146 -5.07 -1.22 25.22
C LEU A 146 -4.03 -0.41 25.99
N GLU A 147 -2.98 0.05 25.32
CA GLU A 147 -1.96 0.89 25.95
C GLU A 147 -2.54 2.24 26.43
N VAL A 148 -3.38 2.89 25.62
CA VAL A 148 -4.08 4.12 26.01
C VAL A 148 -4.96 3.89 27.24
N LEU A 149 -5.75 2.82 27.26
CA LEU A 149 -6.60 2.49 28.40
C LEU A 149 -5.77 2.28 29.67
N CYS A 150 -4.65 1.58 29.57
CA CYS A 150 -3.75 1.36 30.71
C CYS A 150 -3.23 2.68 31.30
N ILE A 151 -2.93 3.66 30.45
CA ILE A 151 -2.45 4.99 30.88
C ILE A 151 -3.58 5.77 31.58
N LEU A 152 -4.79 5.76 31.01
CA LEU A 152 -5.90 6.56 31.51
C LEU A 152 -6.52 6.03 32.80
N LEU A 153 -6.54 4.70 32.97
CA LEU A 153 -7.25 4.06 34.08
C LEU A 153 -6.42 3.92 35.37
N ARG A 154 -5.12 4.22 35.36
CA ARG A 154 -4.22 4.18 36.53
C ARG A 154 -4.45 2.97 37.47
N GLN A 155 -4.54 1.78 36.86
CA GLN A 155 -4.44 0.42 37.43
C GLN A 155 -5.03 0.20 38.85
N GLU A 156 -6.35 0.30 39.02
CA GLU A 156 -7.05 -0.34 40.14
C GLU A 156 -7.37 -1.83 39.83
N THR A 157 -7.34 -2.69 40.84
CA THR A 157 -7.44 -4.16 40.69
C THR A 157 -8.66 -4.67 39.91
N PRO A 158 -9.90 -4.15 40.11
CA PRO A 158 -11.07 -4.58 39.34
C PRO A 158 -11.05 -4.16 37.86
N ILE A 159 -10.27 -3.13 37.53
CA ILE A 159 -10.13 -2.62 36.17
C ILE A 159 -9.10 -3.46 35.40
N LEU A 160 -8.04 -3.91 36.09
CA LEU A 160 -7.03 -4.80 35.52
C LEU A 160 -7.62 -6.11 34.99
N SER A 161 -8.54 -6.75 35.72
CA SER A 161 -9.16 -8.00 35.25
C SER A 161 -9.97 -7.82 33.97
N ARG A 162 -10.67 -6.68 33.82
CA ARG A 162 -11.41 -6.32 32.60
C ARG A 162 -10.47 -6.04 31.44
N LEU A 163 -9.36 -5.34 31.68
CA LEU A 163 -8.33 -5.12 30.67
C LEU A 163 -7.66 -6.42 30.22
N HIS A 164 -7.43 -7.37 31.13
CA HIS A 164 -6.93 -8.69 30.78
C HIS A 164 -7.92 -9.46 29.91
N ALA A 165 -9.21 -9.48 30.27
CA ALA A 165 -10.23 -10.12 29.43
C ALA A 165 -10.31 -9.49 28.03
N LEU A 166 -10.19 -8.16 27.94
CA LEU A 166 -10.17 -7.46 26.66
C LEU A 166 -8.91 -7.79 25.84
N ASN A 167 -7.75 -7.83 26.50
CA ASN A 167 -6.50 -8.25 25.86
C ASN A 167 -6.57 -9.68 25.34
N ASP A 168 -7.16 -10.60 26.09
CA ASP A 168 -7.33 -12.00 25.66
C ASP A 168 -8.31 -12.09 24.49
N ALA A 169 -9.39 -11.31 24.51
CA ALA A 169 -10.37 -11.25 23.41
C ALA A 169 -9.77 -10.66 22.12
N TRP A 170 -8.85 -9.70 22.24
CA TRP A 170 -8.19 -9.06 21.10
C TRP A 170 -6.85 -9.70 20.72
N SER A 171 -6.38 -10.68 21.49
CA SER A 171 -5.16 -11.39 21.19
C SER A 171 -5.30 -12.10 19.85
N SER A 172 -4.32 -11.87 18.98
CA SER A 172 -4.33 -12.49 17.66
C SER A 172 -4.25 -14.00 17.77
N LYS A 173 -5.01 -14.68 16.91
CA LYS A 173 -4.99 -16.15 16.79
C LYS A 173 -3.70 -16.66 16.13
N THR A 174 -2.95 -15.80 15.45
CA THR A 174 -1.70 -16.16 14.76
C THR A 174 -0.62 -15.10 14.98
N ALA A 175 0.63 -15.53 15.07
CA ALA A 175 1.77 -14.61 15.28
C ALA A 175 1.98 -13.60 14.13
N GLU A 176 1.40 -13.87 12.95
CA GLU A 176 1.54 -13.03 11.75
C GLU A 176 0.47 -11.95 11.65
N CYS A 177 -0.49 -11.92 12.58
CA CYS A 177 -1.67 -11.08 12.53
C CYS A 177 -1.70 -10.07 13.67
N HIS A 178 -1.95 -8.80 13.34
CA HIS A 178 -2.14 -7.71 14.29
C HIS A 178 -3.58 -7.27 14.29
N THR A 179 -4.25 -7.49 15.43
CA THR A 179 -5.67 -7.19 15.59
C THR A 179 -5.95 -5.69 15.53
N THR A 180 -7.02 -5.35 14.82
CA THR A 180 -7.60 -4.03 14.72
C THR A 180 -9.06 -4.08 15.13
N ILE A 181 -9.59 -2.95 15.60
CA ILE A 181 -11.00 -2.79 15.93
C ILE A 181 -11.56 -1.63 15.14
N ASP A 182 -12.84 -1.66 14.84
CA ASP A 182 -13.52 -0.54 14.19
C ASP A 182 -13.83 0.60 15.19
N MET A 183 -14.34 1.73 14.67
CA MET A 183 -14.69 2.89 15.51
C MET A 183 -15.86 2.62 16.46
N GLU A 184 -16.79 1.73 16.11
CA GLU A 184 -17.93 1.41 16.98
C GLU A 184 -17.46 0.65 18.22
N GLN A 185 -16.61 -0.36 18.02
CA GLN A 185 -15.95 -1.10 19.09
C GLN A 185 -15.06 -0.18 19.95
N LEU A 186 -14.35 0.76 19.35
CA LEU A 186 -13.57 1.75 20.09
C LEU A 186 -14.47 2.60 21.00
N GLU A 187 -15.55 3.18 20.48
CA GLU A 187 -16.48 3.99 21.25
C GLU A 187 -17.13 3.17 22.39
N GLN A 188 -17.54 1.93 22.11
CA GLN A 188 -18.11 1.01 23.09
C GLN A 188 -17.13 0.77 24.26
N VAL A 189 -15.86 0.50 23.96
CA VAL A 189 -14.85 0.28 25.00
C VAL A 189 -14.58 1.56 25.79
N LEU A 190 -14.50 2.72 25.13
CA LEU A 190 -14.32 3.98 25.84
C LEU A 190 -15.47 4.25 26.83
N ASP A 191 -16.73 3.95 26.44
CA ASP A 191 -17.89 4.07 27.30
C ASP A 191 -17.88 3.05 28.45
N GLU A 192 -17.56 1.79 28.16
CA GLU A 192 -17.51 0.71 29.14
C GLU A 192 -16.52 1.02 30.27
N PHE A 193 -15.41 1.70 29.94
CA PHE A 193 -14.38 2.10 30.89
C PHE A 193 -14.55 3.53 31.41
N GLY A 194 -15.62 4.25 31.03
CA GLY A 194 -15.90 5.61 31.49
C GLY A 194 -14.83 6.62 31.11
N ILE A 195 -14.17 6.41 29.97
CA ILE A 195 -13.04 7.23 29.53
C ILE A 195 -13.51 8.59 29.04
N ASN A 196 -12.93 9.66 29.59
CA ASN A 196 -13.13 10.99 29.04
C ASN A 196 -12.42 11.13 27.69
N ARG A 197 -13.22 11.18 26.62
CA ARG A 197 -12.81 11.29 25.21
C ARG A 197 -11.88 12.46 24.90
N SER A 198 -11.89 13.54 25.69
CA SER A 198 -11.01 14.71 25.48
C SER A 198 -9.51 14.38 25.64
N PHE A 199 -9.17 13.28 26.32
CA PHE A 199 -7.78 12.82 26.45
C PHE A 199 -7.28 12.03 25.24
N LEU A 200 -8.17 11.67 24.31
CA LEU A 200 -7.84 10.89 23.13
C LEU A 200 -7.97 11.75 21.87
N VAL A 201 -6.97 11.67 21.00
CA VAL A 201 -7.01 12.29 19.67
C VAL A 201 -6.70 11.23 18.64
N LEU A 202 -7.59 11.11 17.66
CA LEU A 202 -7.42 10.23 16.51
C LEU A 202 -6.60 10.93 15.43
N ILE A 203 -5.65 10.23 14.83
CA ILE A 203 -4.79 10.75 13.75
C ILE A 203 -4.73 9.70 12.66
N GLN A 204 -5.01 10.03 11.39
CA GLN A 204 -4.77 9.07 10.31
C GLN A 204 -3.28 8.70 10.24
N ASP A 205 -3.00 7.40 10.08
CA ASP A 205 -1.66 6.86 10.12
C ASP A 205 -0.72 7.55 9.10
N PRO A 206 0.28 8.33 9.56
CA PRO A 206 1.12 9.10 8.65
C PRO A 206 1.99 8.22 7.75
N VAL A 207 2.42 7.07 8.28
CA VAL A 207 3.32 6.16 7.59
C VAL A 207 2.58 5.50 6.42
N LEU A 208 1.32 5.13 6.61
CA LEU A 208 0.48 4.57 5.57
C LEU A 208 0.24 5.57 4.43
N VAL A 209 -0.07 6.84 4.76
CA VAL A 209 -0.22 7.91 3.77
C VAL A 209 1.07 8.10 2.96
N ILE A 210 2.24 8.03 3.62
CA ILE A 210 3.54 8.10 2.96
C ILE A 210 3.78 6.90 2.04
N THR A 211 3.51 5.68 2.50
CA THR A 211 3.75 4.48 1.69
C THR A 211 2.78 4.35 0.51
N GLU A 212 1.54 4.83 0.65
CA GLU A 212 0.60 5.00 -0.47
C GLU A 212 1.12 6.00 -1.50
N TYR A 213 1.63 7.16 -1.06
CA TYR A 213 2.24 8.13 -1.96
C TYR A 213 3.46 7.53 -2.68
N ILE A 214 4.36 6.85 -1.96
CA ILE A 214 5.53 6.19 -2.55
C ILE A 214 5.09 5.11 -3.54
N TYR A 215 4.05 4.35 -3.22
CA TYR A 215 3.47 3.37 -4.11
C TYR A 215 2.94 4.01 -5.39
N PHE A 216 2.19 5.11 -5.30
CA PHE A 216 1.72 5.83 -6.49
C PHE A 216 2.89 6.32 -7.35
N GLN A 217 3.98 6.78 -6.72
CA GLN A 217 5.19 7.23 -7.41
C GLN A 217 5.96 6.10 -8.09
N ASN A 218 6.11 4.93 -7.46
CA ASN A 218 7.11 3.92 -7.84
C ASN A 218 6.63 2.46 -7.84
N GLY A 219 5.37 2.21 -7.50
CA GLY A 219 4.87 0.91 -7.03
C GLY A 219 5.55 0.48 -5.72
N GLY A 220 5.34 -0.78 -5.31
CA GLY A 220 6.00 -1.33 -4.13
C GLY A 220 5.02 -2.05 -3.21
N HIS A 221 5.25 -1.92 -1.90
CA HIS A 221 4.37 -2.45 -0.86
C HIS A 221 3.86 -1.29 -0.01
N ILE A 222 2.55 -1.24 0.23
CA ILE A 222 1.94 -0.25 1.11
C ILE A 222 1.92 -0.85 2.52
N VAL A 223 2.64 -0.23 3.44
CA VAL A 223 2.89 -0.75 4.78
C VAL A 223 2.84 0.35 5.83
N THR A 224 2.68 -0.04 7.09
CA THR A 224 2.87 0.81 8.27
C THR A 224 3.56 0.03 9.39
N TYR A 225 3.78 0.65 10.54
CA TYR A 225 4.24 -0.04 11.75
C TYR A 225 3.07 -0.46 12.62
N SER A 226 3.09 -1.69 13.10
CA SER A 226 2.27 -2.09 14.24
C SER A 226 2.73 -1.35 15.51
N PRO A 227 1.91 -1.32 16.57
CA PRO A 227 2.32 -0.76 17.86
C PRO A 227 3.60 -1.41 18.42
N ASN A 228 3.89 -2.67 18.07
CA ASN A 228 5.11 -3.38 18.47
C ASN A 228 6.29 -3.21 17.49
N MET A 229 6.27 -2.20 16.62
CA MET A 229 7.34 -1.87 15.67
C MET A 229 7.57 -2.91 14.56
N GLU A 230 6.60 -3.79 14.31
CA GLU A 230 6.65 -4.71 13.17
C GLU A 230 6.10 -4.03 11.92
N VAL A 231 6.68 -4.34 10.75
CA VAL A 231 6.17 -3.79 9.48
C VAL A 231 4.97 -4.62 9.05
N VAL A 232 3.82 -3.97 8.94
CA VAL A 232 2.54 -4.62 8.66
C VAL A 232 1.85 -4.02 7.45
N ALA A 233 1.03 -4.82 6.81
CA ALA A 233 0.29 -4.46 5.62
C ALA A 233 -1.18 -4.86 5.75
N ASP A 234 -2.03 -4.06 5.12
CA ASP A 234 -3.43 -4.41 4.95
C ASP A 234 -3.53 -5.65 4.03
N PRO A 235 -4.31 -6.69 4.37
CA PRO A 235 -4.41 -7.91 3.55
C PRO A 235 -4.90 -7.63 2.12
N PHE A 236 -5.85 -6.71 1.96
CA PHE A 236 -6.37 -6.35 0.65
C PHE A 236 -5.29 -5.69 -0.22
N LYS A 237 -4.52 -4.75 0.33
CA LYS A 237 -3.37 -4.11 -0.37
C LYS A 237 -2.20 -5.08 -0.56
N SER A 238 -2.06 -6.08 0.32
CA SER A 238 -1.05 -7.15 0.23
C SER A 238 -1.30 -8.07 -0.96
N LEU A 239 -2.56 -8.30 -1.33
CA LEU A 239 -2.92 -9.06 -2.53
C LEU A 239 -2.28 -8.45 -3.79
N ASN A 240 -2.29 -7.12 -3.88
CA ASN A 240 -1.65 -6.41 -4.97
C ASN A 240 -0.12 -6.52 -4.92
N TYR A 241 0.50 -6.54 -3.74
CA TYR A 241 1.93 -6.82 -3.64
C TYR A 241 2.29 -8.19 -4.21
N VAL A 242 1.54 -9.23 -3.85
CA VAL A 242 1.70 -10.59 -4.40
C VAL A 242 1.56 -10.57 -5.92
N PHE A 243 0.49 -9.97 -6.43
CA PHE A 243 0.24 -9.86 -7.86
C PHE A 243 1.38 -9.11 -8.59
N MET A 244 1.77 -7.94 -8.08
CA MET A 244 2.87 -7.15 -8.66
C MET A 244 4.19 -7.90 -8.72
N LYS A 245 4.53 -8.67 -7.68
CA LYS A 245 5.81 -9.37 -7.59
C LYS A 245 5.84 -10.67 -8.36
N LEU A 246 4.71 -11.37 -8.45
CA LEU A 246 4.65 -12.71 -9.00
C LEU A 246 4.04 -12.79 -10.39
N VAL A 247 3.21 -11.83 -10.79
CA VAL A 247 2.49 -11.84 -12.08
C VAL A 247 3.12 -10.89 -13.10
N LEU A 248 3.46 -9.66 -12.72
CA LEU A 248 3.94 -8.67 -13.68
C LEU A 248 5.35 -9.00 -14.19
N GLY A 249 5.62 -8.57 -15.43
CA GLY A 249 6.89 -8.83 -16.11
C GLY A 249 7.03 -10.26 -16.65
N ILE A 250 5.94 -11.02 -16.74
CA ILE A 250 5.90 -12.33 -17.40
C ILE A 250 4.91 -12.26 -18.56
N ASN A 251 5.27 -12.83 -19.71
CA ASN A 251 4.33 -13.08 -20.79
C ASN A 251 3.68 -14.45 -20.56
N TRP A 252 2.54 -14.46 -19.87
CA TRP A 252 1.89 -15.70 -19.42
C TRP A 252 1.37 -16.56 -20.56
N ARG A 253 0.97 -15.95 -21.70
CA ARG A 253 0.63 -16.71 -22.92
C ARG A 253 1.83 -17.45 -23.47
N MET A 254 2.94 -16.75 -23.69
CA MET A 254 4.16 -17.37 -24.22
C MET A 254 4.68 -18.45 -23.27
N THR A 255 4.64 -18.23 -21.95
CA THR A 255 5.02 -19.24 -20.96
C THR A 255 4.12 -20.48 -21.05
N ALA A 256 2.80 -20.31 -21.13
CA ALA A 256 1.86 -21.43 -21.29
C ALA A 256 2.06 -22.18 -22.61
N CYS A 257 2.31 -21.49 -23.72
CA CYS A 257 2.63 -22.12 -25.01
C CYS A 257 3.95 -22.90 -24.98
N SER A 258 4.94 -22.44 -24.20
CA SER A 258 6.27 -23.06 -24.14
C SER A 258 6.30 -24.25 -23.18
N ASN A 259 5.59 -24.16 -22.05
CA ASN A 259 5.51 -25.20 -21.04
C ASN A 259 4.21 -25.02 -20.22
N GLU A 260 3.16 -25.71 -20.64
CA GLU A 260 1.83 -25.60 -20.03
C GLU A 260 1.80 -26.06 -18.58
N GLU A 261 2.45 -27.19 -18.27
CA GLU A 261 2.50 -27.75 -16.92
C GLU A 261 3.18 -26.79 -15.94
N TYR A 262 4.32 -26.22 -16.35
CA TYR A 262 5.03 -25.22 -15.56
C TYR A 262 4.18 -23.96 -15.33
N ALA A 263 3.56 -23.43 -16.40
CA ALA A 263 2.71 -22.25 -16.30
C ALA A 263 1.52 -22.48 -15.35
N LEU A 264 0.89 -23.66 -15.44
CA LEU A 264 -0.22 -24.06 -14.58
C LEU A 264 0.23 -24.22 -13.12
N ASN A 265 1.35 -24.89 -12.86
CA ASN A 265 1.90 -25.05 -11.52
C ASN A 265 2.24 -23.69 -10.89
N MET A 266 2.91 -22.80 -11.63
CA MET A 266 3.19 -21.44 -11.15
C MET A 266 1.92 -20.65 -10.85
N LYS A 267 0.94 -20.70 -11.75
CA LYS A 267 -0.36 -20.04 -11.53
C LYS A 267 -1.03 -20.59 -10.26
N ASN A 268 -1.05 -21.89 -10.06
CA ASN A 268 -1.64 -22.52 -8.86
C ASN A 268 -0.94 -22.08 -7.57
N ASN A 269 0.40 -22.06 -7.54
CA ASN A 269 1.16 -21.59 -6.37
C ASN A 269 0.89 -20.10 -6.06
N ILE A 270 0.77 -19.27 -7.09
CA ILE A 270 0.43 -17.85 -6.93
C ILE A 270 -1.01 -17.71 -6.39
N LEU A 271 -1.97 -18.45 -6.96
CA LEU A 271 -3.36 -18.44 -6.52
C LEU A 271 -3.51 -18.95 -5.09
N GLU A 272 -2.74 -19.96 -4.68
CA GLU A 272 -2.73 -20.47 -3.30
C GLU A 272 -2.25 -19.40 -2.32
N LEU A 273 -1.16 -18.69 -2.65
CA LEU A 273 -0.67 -17.57 -1.84
C LEU A 273 -1.66 -16.40 -1.83
N MET A 274 -2.29 -16.08 -2.96
CA MET A 274 -3.33 -15.05 -3.02
C MET A 274 -4.51 -15.43 -2.12
N LYS A 275 -4.97 -16.69 -2.17
CA LYS A 275 -6.04 -17.21 -1.31
C LYS A 275 -5.66 -17.20 0.17
N SER A 276 -4.42 -17.52 0.52
CA SER A 276 -3.99 -17.46 1.93
C SER A 276 -4.03 -16.03 2.47
N VAL A 277 -3.73 -15.03 1.64
CA VAL A 277 -3.88 -13.61 2.00
C VAL A 277 -5.35 -13.19 2.04
N GLU A 278 -6.17 -13.62 1.07
CA GLU A 278 -7.61 -13.32 1.03
C GLU A 278 -8.40 -13.91 2.22
N ASN A 279 -7.92 -15.01 2.81
CA ASN A 279 -8.56 -15.68 3.94
C ASN A 279 -8.12 -15.12 5.30
N ILE A 280 -7.27 -14.08 5.32
CA ILE A 280 -6.92 -13.39 6.55
C ILE A 280 -8.14 -12.65 7.08
N ASP A 281 -8.31 -12.69 8.39
CA ASP A 281 -9.40 -12.02 9.10
C ASP A 281 -9.45 -10.52 8.76
N GLU A 282 -10.64 -9.99 8.55
CA GLU A 282 -10.82 -8.59 8.12
C GLU A 282 -10.41 -7.59 9.21
N HIS A 283 -10.35 -8.02 10.46
CA HIS A 283 -9.86 -7.23 11.59
C HIS A 283 -8.34 -7.38 11.78
N CYS A 284 -7.61 -7.85 10.77
CA CYS A 284 -6.20 -8.13 10.87
C CYS A 284 -5.34 -7.29 9.91
N TYR A 285 -4.18 -6.85 10.40
CA TYR A 285 -3.05 -6.45 9.58
C TYR A 285 -1.99 -7.55 9.56
N LEU A 286 -1.48 -7.89 8.39
CA LEU A 286 -0.53 -8.98 8.17
C LEU A 286 0.92 -8.51 8.32
N SER A 287 1.78 -9.34 8.90
CA SER A 287 3.23 -9.15 8.86
C SER A 287 3.77 -9.09 7.42
N SER A 288 4.35 -7.94 7.06
CA SER A 288 4.96 -7.74 5.73
C SER A 288 6.15 -8.67 5.51
N ASP A 289 6.94 -8.95 6.56
CA ASP A 289 8.11 -9.82 6.44
C ASP A 289 7.71 -11.27 6.13
N ALA A 290 6.68 -11.78 6.82
CA ALA A 290 6.12 -13.10 6.54
C ALA A 290 5.61 -13.20 5.08
N LEU A 291 4.88 -12.17 4.61
CA LEU A 291 4.43 -12.10 3.22
C LEU A 291 5.59 -12.10 2.23
N MET A 292 6.64 -11.32 2.51
CA MET A 292 7.83 -11.24 1.65
C MET A 292 8.56 -12.57 1.54
N VAL A 293 8.67 -13.33 2.64
CA VAL A 293 9.25 -14.69 2.63
C VAL A 293 8.43 -15.62 1.74
N ASN A 294 7.10 -15.61 1.87
CA ASN A 294 6.21 -16.42 1.04
C ASN A 294 6.29 -16.07 -0.45
N VAL A 295 6.32 -14.77 -0.78
CA VAL A 295 6.53 -14.29 -2.16
C VAL A 295 7.89 -14.73 -2.70
N ALA A 296 8.95 -14.65 -1.90
CA ALA A 296 10.28 -15.11 -2.30
C ALA A 296 10.29 -16.61 -2.59
N LYS A 297 9.64 -17.42 -1.74
CA LYS A 297 9.50 -18.87 -1.93
C LYS A 297 8.87 -19.20 -3.28
N VAL A 298 7.71 -18.62 -3.60
CA VAL A 298 7.06 -18.85 -4.91
C VAL A 298 7.94 -18.36 -6.07
N ARG A 299 8.64 -17.24 -5.89
CA ARG A 299 9.54 -16.70 -6.92
C ARG A 299 10.73 -17.63 -7.21
N THR A 300 11.26 -18.34 -6.22
CA THR A 300 12.39 -19.29 -6.41
C THR A 300 12.01 -20.54 -7.21
N MET A 301 10.72 -20.84 -7.37
CA MET A 301 10.23 -21.94 -8.21
C MET A 301 10.37 -21.65 -9.72
N ARG A 302 10.84 -20.46 -10.10
CA ARG A 302 11.05 -20.08 -11.50
C ARG A 302 12.37 -20.67 -12.05
N PRO A 303 12.34 -21.44 -13.15
CA PRO A 303 13.54 -21.89 -13.85
C PRO A 303 14.40 -20.72 -14.30
N ALA A 304 15.73 -20.86 -14.15
CA ALA A 304 16.71 -19.88 -14.61
C ALA A 304 16.69 -19.66 -16.14
N THR A 305 16.08 -20.59 -16.89
CA THR A 305 16.05 -20.64 -18.35
C THR A 305 14.93 -19.83 -18.98
N HIS A 306 13.97 -19.28 -18.22
CA HIS A 306 12.99 -18.37 -18.77
C HIS A 306 13.56 -16.95 -18.80
N PRO A 307 13.92 -16.43 -19.99
CA PRO A 307 14.46 -15.10 -20.11
C PRO A 307 13.40 -14.12 -19.61
N ASN A 308 13.74 -13.36 -18.58
CA ASN A 308 13.04 -12.14 -18.24
C ASN A 308 13.25 -11.22 -19.45
N PRO A 309 12.24 -10.96 -20.30
CA PRO A 309 12.45 -10.26 -21.54
C PRO A 309 12.74 -8.80 -21.20
N GLY A 310 14.03 -8.44 -21.14
CA GLY A 310 14.49 -7.06 -20.92
C GLY A 310 14.21 -6.50 -19.51
N ASN A 311 15.29 -6.09 -18.83
CA ASN A 311 15.31 -5.30 -17.60
C ASN A 311 13.98 -5.21 -16.79
N PRO A 312 13.79 -6.03 -15.73
CA PRO A 312 12.57 -6.07 -14.90
C PRO A 312 12.18 -4.75 -14.22
N HIS A 313 12.96 -3.69 -14.41
CA HIS A 313 12.77 -2.39 -13.79
C HIS A 313 12.04 -1.35 -14.66
N CYS A 314 11.72 -1.63 -15.93
CA CYS A 314 11.19 -0.60 -16.84
C CYS A 314 9.67 -0.62 -17.11
N TYR A 315 8.93 -1.70 -16.86
CA TYR A 315 7.51 -1.77 -17.25
C TYR A 315 6.57 -0.89 -16.42
N LEU A 316 6.97 -0.50 -15.20
CA LEU A 316 6.26 0.48 -14.39
C LEU A 316 6.76 1.90 -14.61
N PHE A 317 7.72 2.15 -15.51
CA PHE A 317 8.18 3.51 -15.82
C PHE A 317 8.60 4.31 -14.57
N LYS A 318 9.30 3.66 -13.62
CA LYS A 318 9.64 4.23 -12.30
C LYS A 318 10.53 5.47 -12.37
N GLN A 319 11.26 5.63 -13.46
CA GLN A 319 12.09 6.79 -13.73
C GLN A 319 11.28 8.05 -14.07
N PHE A 320 9.98 7.92 -14.32
CA PHE A 320 9.11 9.04 -14.66
C PHE A 320 8.07 9.31 -13.56
N PRO A 321 7.82 10.58 -13.20
CA PRO A 321 6.73 10.93 -12.29
C PRO A 321 5.36 10.50 -12.84
N PRO A 322 4.40 10.09 -11.99
CA PRO A 322 3.08 9.60 -12.42
C PRO A 322 2.30 10.58 -13.30
N HIS A 323 2.38 11.87 -13.02
CA HIS A 323 1.67 12.92 -13.76
C HIS A 323 2.40 13.41 -15.02
N LEU A 324 3.61 12.90 -15.29
CA LEU A 324 4.31 13.24 -16.52
C LEU A 324 3.58 12.60 -17.72
N GLN A 325 3.46 13.35 -18.81
CA GLN A 325 3.07 12.80 -20.11
C GLN A 325 4.32 12.36 -20.87
N PHE A 326 4.26 11.16 -21.45
CA PHE A 326 5.31 10.68 -22.34
C PHE A 326 4.75 10.14 -23.66
N LYS A 327 5.60 9.83 -24.63
CA LYS A 327 5.16 9.28 -25.92
C LYS A 327 4.45 7.94 -25.70
N THR A 328 3.26 7.77 -26.29
CA THR A 328 2.46 6.54 -26.21
C THR A 328 3.25 5.30 -26.66
N TRP A 329 4.20 5.48 -27.58
CA TRP A 329 5.16 4.46 -27.99
C TRP A 329 5.84 3.72 -26.81
N ASN A 330 6.17 4.41 -25.71
CA ASN A 330 6.81 3.79 -24.54
C ASN A 330 5.92 2.71 -23.92
N TYR A 331 4.62 2.97 -23.82
CA TYR A 331 3.62 2.02 -23.38
C TYR A 331 3.46 0.88 -24.39
N GLU A 332 3.36 1.21 -25.67
CA GLU A 332 3.18 0.23 -26.76
C GLU A 332 4.32 -0.78 -26.85
N GLN A 333 5.56 -0.39 -26.54
CA GLN A 333 6.67 -1.35 -26.49
C GLN A 333 6.48 -2.41 -25.41
N ILE A 334 6.01 -2.02 -24.22
CA ILE A 334 5.74 -2.97 -23.13
C ILE A 334 4.58 -3.89 -23.52
N VAL A 335 3.51 -3.33 -24.09
CA VAL A 335 2.37 -4.10 -24.59
C VAL A 335 2.82 -5.16 -25.60
N LYS A 336 3.65 -4.76 -26.58
CA LYS A 336 4.17 -5.68 -27.60
C LYS A 336 5.11 -6.73 -27.01
N LEU A 337 6.01 -6.34 -26.10
CA LEU A 337 7.01 -7.23 -25.51
C LEU A 337 6.38 -8.37 -24.70
N TYR A 338 5.29 -8.07 -23.97
CA TYR A 338 4.63 -9.01 -23.08
C TYR A 338 3.33 -9.60 -23.64
N ASP A 339 2.98 -9.31 -24.90
CA ASP A 339 1.72 -9.70 -25.55
C ASP A 339 0.49 -9.34 -24.70
N LEU A 340 0.44 -8.08 -24.25
CA LEU A 340 -0.66 -7.55 -23.45
C LEU A 340 -1.74 -6.92 -24.35
N GLN A 341 -2.95 -6.78 -23.81
CA GLN A 341 -4.00 -6.01 -24.46
C GLN A 341 -3.63 -4.52 -24.50
N LYS A 342 -3.80 -3.89 -25.66
CA LYS A 342 -3.65 -2.45 -25.82
C LYS A 342 -4.96 -1.75 -25.47
N TYR A 343 -4.87 -0.70 -24.65
CA TYR A 343 -6.00 0.18 -24.34
C TYR A 343 -5.74 1.60 -24.84
N GLN A 344 -6.84 2.33 -25.02
CA GLN A 344 -6.82 3.75 -25.38
C GLN A 344 -7.12 4.60 -24.15
N ASN A 345 -6.69 5.86 -24.18
CA ASN A 345 -6.96 6.82 -23.12
C ASN A 345 -8.47 6.95 -22.90
N PHE A 346 -8.99 6.57 -21.73
CA PHE A 346 -10.43 6.67 -21.43
C PHE A 346 -10.85 8.08 -20.98
N MET A 347 -9.90 9.02 -20.82
CA MET A 347 -10.17 10.42 -20.46
C MET A 347 -10.22 11.35 -21.68
N SER A 348 -9.83 10.86 -22.87
CA SER A 348 -9.79 11.65 -24.10
C SER A 348 -10.33 10.84 -25.26
N ALA A 349 -11.19 11.43 -26.09
CA ALA A 349 -11.72 10.78 -27.29
C ALA A 349 -10.74 10.81 -28.47
N SER A 350 -9.62 11.52 -28.37
CA SER A 350 -8.60 11.57 -29.43
C SER A 350 -7.53 10.50 -29.28
N ILE A 351 -6.97 10.07 -30.41
CA ILE A 351 -5.75 9.26 -30.42
C ILE A 351 -4.60 10.14 -29.93
N ASP A 352 -4.26 10.01 -28.66
CA ASP A 352 -3.23 10.82 -28.05
C ASP A 352 -1.84 10.27 -28.38
N LYS A 353 -0.98 11.13 -28.96
CA LYS A 353 0.46 10.85 -29.14
C LYS A 353 1.20 10.70 -27.81
N PHE A 354 0.57 11.14 -26.72
CA PHE A 354 1.10 11.13 -25.37
C PHE A 354 0.12 10.47 -24.41
N ILE A 355 0.64 9.83 -23.37
CA ILE A 355 -0.13 9.23 -22.30
C ILE A 355 0.50 9.59 -20.96
N LEU A 356 -0.33 9.75 -19.93
CA LEU A 356 0.15 9.95 -18.56
C LEU A 356 0.80 8.67 -18.05
N VAL A 357 1.91 8.82 -17.33
CA VAL A 357 2.68 7.68 -16.79
C VAL A 357 1.82 6.82 -15.87
N TRP A 358 1.00 7.43 -14.99
CA TRP A 358 0.08 6.69 -14.12
C TRP A 358 -0.91 5.83 -14.92
N MET A 359 -1.41 6.35 -16.04
CA MET A 359 -2.37 5.65 -16.90
C MET A 359 -1.68 4.50 -17.65
N ALA A 360 -0.45 4.71 -18.12
CA ALA A 360 0.35 3.65 -18.72
C ALA A 360 0.61 2.51 -17.71
N ARG A 361 0.95 2.82 -16.45
CA ARG A 361 1.12 1.83 -15.36
C ARG A 361 -0.16 1.07 -15.08
N PHE A 362 -1.27 1.78 -15.00
CA PHE A 362 -2.60 1.20 -14.85
C PHE A 362 -2.89 0.23 -16.00
N PHE A 363 -2.80 0.67 -17.26
CA PHE A 363 -3.08 -0.16 -18.44
C PHE A 363 -2.22 -1.41 -18.57
N VAL A 364 -0.90 -1.33 -18.34
CA VAL A 364 -0.06 -2.55 -18.40
C VAL A 364 -0.46 -3.54 -17.30
N THR A 365 -0.83 -3.03 -16.11
CA THR A 365 -1.26 -3.88 -14.99
C THR A 365 -2.62 -4.54 -15.28
N VAL A 366 -3.55 -3.83 -15.91
CA VAL A 366 -4.81 -4.42 -16.41
C VAL A 366 -4.54 -5.49 -17.48
N GLY A 367 -3.62 -5.23 -18.41
CA GLY A 367 -3.25 -6.21 -19.44
C GLY A 367 -2.71 -7.51 -18.82
N TRP A 368 -1.90 -7.42 -17.77
CA TRP A 368 -1.45 -8.59 -17.01
C TRP A 368 -2.58 -9.26 -16.21
N LEU A 369 -3.54 -8.49 -15.68
CA LEU A 369 -4.71 -9.03 -15.01
C LEU A 369 -5.50 -9.94 -15.97
N GLU A 370 -5.83 -9.46 -17.17
CA GLU A 370 -6.54 -10.25 -18.18
C GLU A 370 -5.73 -11.47 -18.64
N GLN A 371 -4.42 -11.29 -18.87
CA GLN A 371 -3.56 -12.38 -19.35
C GLN A 371 -3.40 -13.50 -18.31
N PHE A 372 -3.26 -13.15 -17.02
CA PHE A 372 -3.09 -14.12 -15.94
C PHE A 372 -4.42 -14.78 -15.55
N PHE A 373 -5.49 -13.98 -15.42
CA PHE A 373 -6.84 -14.44 -15.07
C PHE A 373 -7.70 -14.63 -16.33
N CYS A 374 -7.26 -15.50 -17.23
CA CYS A 374 -7.88 -15.66 -18.54
C CYS A 374 -9.06 -16.65 -18.60
N LYS A 375 -9.38 -17.34 -17.51
CA LYS A 375 -10.47 -18.33 -17.47
C LYS A 375 -11.73 -17.73 -16.82
N PRO A 376 -12.95 -18.17 -17.20
CA PRO A 376 -14.18 -17.71 -16.54
C PRO A 376 -14.19 -17.92 -15.01
N SER A 377 -13.55 -18.98 -14.52
CA SER A 377 -13.38 -19.25 -13.08
C SER A 377 -12.57 -18.18 -12.34
N ASP A 378 -11.76 -17.41 -13.06
CA ASP A 378 -10.85 -16.42 -12.48
C ASP A 378 -11.53 -15.05 -12.24
N LYS A 379 -12.77 -14.87 -12.72
CA LYS A 379 -13.52 -13.60 -12.65
C LYS A 379 -13.64 -13.07 -11.22
N VAL A 380 -13.80 -13.96 -10.25
CA VAL A 380 -13.84 -13.58 -8.83
C VAL A 380 -12.54 -12.89 -8.38
N HIS A 381 -11.39 -13.37 -8.84
CA HIS A 381 -10.10 -12.76 -8.52
C HIS A 381 -9.89 -11.44 -9.27
N GLN A 382 -10.35 -11.34 -10.53
CA GLN A 382 -10.32 -10.07 -11.26
C GLN A 382 -11.13 -8.98 -10.56
N ILE A 383 -12.34 -9.30 -10.09
CA ILE A 383 -13.21 -8.36 -9.37
C ILE A 383 -12.53 -7.89 -8.07
N LYS A 384 -11.92 -8.81 -7.30
CA LYS A 384 -11.18 -8.46 -6.08
C LYS A 384 -9.97 -7.54 -6.35
N MET A 385 -9.38 -7.61 -7.54
CA MET A 385 -8.25 -6.78 -7.91
C MET A 385 -8.64 -5.36 -8.38
N ILE A 386 -9.93 -5.05 -8.60
CA ILE A 386 -10.37 -3.73 -9.09
C ILE A 386 -9.86 -2.60 -8.19
N GLU A 387 -10.16 -2.62 -6.89
CA GLU A 387 -9.75 -1.52 -5.99
C GLU A 387 -8.23 -1.43 -5.89
N ASN A 388 -7.55 -2.56 -5.95
CA ASN A 388 -6.09 -2.63 -5.93
C ASN A 388 -5.45 -1.95 -7.16
N LEU A 389 -6.09 -2.02 -8.33
CA LEU A 389 -5.62 -1.35 -9.53
C LEU A 389 -5.80 0.17 -9.47
N LEU A 390 -6.80 0.65 -8.72
CA LEU A 390 -7.04 2.08 -8.51
C LEU A 390 -5.92 2.75 -7.69
N LEU A 391 -5.06 1.99 -7.02
CA LEU A 391 -3.87 2.51 -6.33
C LEU A 391 -2.87 3.22 -7.27
N PHE A 392 -2.93 2.96 -8.58
CA PHE A 392 -2.15 3.69 -9.60
C PHE A 392 -2.89 4.90 -10.19
N VAL A 393 -4.12 5.16 -9.77
CA VAL A 393 -5.01 6.16 -10.38
C VAL A 393 -5.13 7.36 -9.44
N PRO A 394 -4.99 8.60 -9.92
CA PRO A 394 -5.32 9.78 -9.13
C PRO A 394 -6.77 9.73 -8.65
N LYS A 395 -7.04 10.14 -7.42
CA LYS A 395 -8.38 10.10 -6.82
C LYS A 395 -9.47 10.77 -7.65
N SER A 396 -9.14 11.88 -8.32
CA SER A 396 -10.07 12.58 -9.23
C SER A 396 -10.57 11.71 -10.38
N GLU A 397 -9.79 10.69 -10.78
CA GLU A 397 -10.07 9.82 -11.92
C GLU A 397 -10.57 8.43 -11.52
N HIS A 398 -10.74 8.15 -10.22
CA HIS A 398 -11.12 6.83 -9.71
C HIS A 398 -12.45 6.32 -10.30
N VAL A 399 -13.45 7.20 -10.42
CA VAL A 399 -14.76 6.85 -10.99
C VAL A 399 -14.61 6.39 -12.44
N ALA A 400 -13.90 7.16 -13.27
CA ALA A 400 -13.69 6.84 -14.67
C ALA A 400 -12.88 5.54 -14.86
N ALA A 401 -11.80 5.38 -14.10
CA ALA A 401 -10.96 4.19 -14.15
C ALA A 401 -11.72 2.93 -13.69
N ARG A 402 -12.57 3.06 -12.66
CA ARG A 402 -13.43 1.98 -12.18
C ARG A 402 -14.42 1.53 -13.25
N THR A 403 -15.15 2.48 -13.86
CA THR A 403 -16.08 2.17 -14.95
C THR A 403 -15.36 1.49 -16.11
N PHE A 404 -14.14 1.94 -16.44
CA PHE A 404 -13.31 1.28 -17.44
C PHE A 404 -12.99 -0.17 -17.07
N LEU A 405 -12.55 -0.46 -15.84
CA LEU A 405 -12.25 -1.83 -15.38
C LEU A 405 -13.48 -2.74 -15.45
N GLU A 406 -14.63 -2.25 -15.01
CA GLU A 406 -15.88 -3.00 -15.03
C GLU A 406 -16.28 -3.38 -16.47
N ILE A 407 -16.07 -2.48 -17.43
CA ILE A 407 -16.27 -2.77 -18.86
C ILE A 407 -15.28 -3.82 -19.36
N VAL A 408 -13.99 -3.70 -19.02
CA VAL A 408 -12.95 -4.66 -19.44
C VAL A 408 -13.26 -6.06 -18.90
N ILE A 409 -13.52 -6.18 -17.59
CA ILE A 409 -13.83 -7.45 -16.91
C ILE A 409 -15.18 -8.03 -17.36
N SER A 410 -16.13 -7.20 -17.77
CA SER A 410 -17.40 -7.70 -18.35
C SER A 410 -17.21 -8.20 -19.80
N LYS A 411 -16.36 -7.55 -20.59
CA LYS A 411 -16.09 -7.94 -21.99
C LYS A 411 -15.26 -9.21 -22.11
N SER A 412 -14.50 -9.59 -21.09
CA SER A 412 -13.79 -10.88 -21.07
C SER A 412 -14.73 -12.10 -21.14
N ASP A 413 -16.04 -11.92 -20.94
CA ASP A 413 -17.06 -12.97 -21.16
C ASP A 413 -17.17 -13.43 -22.65
N VAL A 414 -16.61 -12.67 -23.61
CA VAL A 414 -16.79 -12.92 -25.05
C VAL A 414 -15.59 -13.64 -25.71
N PHE A 415 -14.40 -13.63 -25.09
CA PHE A 415 -13.17 -14.13 -25.73
C PHE A 415 -12.80 -15.60 -25.43
N SER A 416 -13.61 -16.33 -24.66
CA SER A 416 -13.40 -17.77 -24.43
C SER A 416 -13.97 -18.63 -25.57
N LYS A 417 -13.46 -18.46 -26.80
CA LYS A 417 -13.46 -19.46 -27.88
C LYS A 417 -12.42 -19.07 -28.94
N PRO A 418 -11.38 -19.87 -29.20
CA PRO A 418 -10.84 -19.94 -30.54
C PRO A 418 -11.79 -20.82 -31.36
N ASP A 419 -12.64 -20.22 -32.19
CA ASP A 419 -13.33 -21.01 -33.22
C ASP A 419 -12.28 -21.46 -34.25
N SER A 420 -11.69 -22.62 -33.99
CA SER A 420 -11.17 -23.51 -35.01
C SER A 420 -12.36 -24.07 -35.79
N SER A 421 -12.88 -23.32 -36.75
CA SER A 421 -13.64 -23.79 -37.94
C SER A 421 -14.35 -22.62 -38.62
N GLY A 422 -13.58 -21.82 -39.36
CA GLY A 422 -14.11 -20.95 -40.39
C GLY A 422 -13.34 -21.24 -41.66
N GLU A 423 -13.89 -22.11 -42.51
CA GLU A 423 -13.39 -22.35 -43.86
C GLU A 423 -13.20 -21.00 -44.59
N PHE A 424 -11.96 -20.61 -44.84
CA PHE A 424 -11.66 -19.61 -45.86
C PHE A 424 -11.96 -20.25 -47.21
N LYS A 425 -13.20 -20.11 -47.69
CA LYS A 425 -13.51 -20.28 -49.10
C LYS A 425 -12.77 -19.18 -49.87
N SER A 426 -11.95 -19.63 -50.80
CA SER A 426 -11.23 -18.80 -51.76
C SER A 426 -12.21 -18.00 -52.63
N GLU A 427 -12.23 -16.69 -52.47
CA GLU A 427 -12.61 -15.77 -53.54
C GLU A 427 -11.36 -15.02 -54.01
N SER A 428 -10.61 -15.72 -54.85
CA SER A 428 -9.72 -15.13 -55.83
C SER A 428 -10.55 -14.45 -56.92
N ARG A 429 -10.64 -13.12 -56.90
CA ARG A 429 -10.68 -12.24 -58.10
C ARG A 429 -10.87 -10.77 -57.71
N LYS A 430 -10.05 -9.94 -58.36
CA LYS A 430 -10.02 -8.46 -58.38
C LYS A 430 -9.19 -7.81 -57.28
N GLU A 431 -7.87 -7.89 -57.46
CA GLU A 431 -6.92 -6.79 -57.22
C GLU A 431 -5.56 -7.19 -57.82
N GLN A 432 -5.58 -7.45 -59.12
CA GLN A 432 -4.39 -7.45 -59.97
C GLN A 432 -4.75 -6.53 -61.14
N ASN A 433 -4.60 -5.22 -60.92
CA ASN A 433 -4.52 -4.28 -62.05
C ASN A 433 -3.89 -2.91 -61.75
N ASP A 434 -3.53 -2.57 -60.50
CA ASP A 434 -3.03 -1.21 -60.20
C ASP A 434 -1.55 -1.13 -59.78
N GLU A 435 -0.80 -2.24 -59.77
CA GLU A 435 0.63 -2.26 -59.41
C GLU A 435 1.61 -2.47 -60.58
N LYS A 436 1.14 -2.28 -61.83
CA LYS A 436 2.00 -2.36 -63.04
C LYS A 436 2.18 -1.05 -63.80
N GLN A 437 1.88 0.09 -63.19
CA GLN A 437 2.06 1.41 -63.83
C GLN A 437 3.07 2.36 -63.16
N TYR A 438 3.89 1.90 -62.20
CA TYR A 438 4.91 2.75 -61.56
C TYR A 438 6.37 2.27 -61.65
N GLU A 439 6.68 1.20 -62.39
CA GLU A 439 8.07 0.74 -62.65
C GLU A 439 8.50 0.86 -64.13
N GLN A 440 7.98 1.85 -64.86
CA GLN A 440 8.54 2.30 -66.13
C GLN A 440 8.67 3.83 -66.14
N MET A 441 9.36 4.37 -65.15
CA MET A 441 9.90 5.72 -65.16
C MET A 441 11.01 5.82 -64.11
N GLU A 442 12.10 5.06 -64.31
CA GLU A 442 13.47 5.41 -63.91
C GLU A 442 14.40 4.27 -64.35
N THR A 443 15.43 4.64 -65.13
CA THR A 443 16.50 3.85 -65.76
C THR A 443 16.22 3.07 -67.03
#